data_AF-A0A944UKD2-F1
#
_entry.id   AF-A0A944UKD2-F1
#
_cell.length_a   1.000
_cell.length_b   1.000
_cell.length_c   1.000
_cell.angle_alpha   90.00
_cell.angle_beta   90.00
_cell.angle_gamma   90.00
#
_symmetry.space_group_name_H-M   'P 1'
#
loop_
_entity.id
_entity.type
_entity.pdbx_description
1 polymer ?
#
loop_
_entity_poly.entity_id
_entity_poly.type
_entity_poly.pdbx_seq_one_letter_code
_entity_poly.pdbx_strand_id
1 'polypeptide(L)'
;MIARIFYSLSLFSSFTFADQSNLADLLNEALSHNYSFVERSLNQSDLRIEESAGEILFNTSKGFVVNILSPFKERYEVNQDRVTIFDLELNQSRAMSLEDINSIFIKVLLSGLSAQSTEYIIMPHDSNGLSIVPADNSPEIKFIFNKNILSLIRYTDNLGIEHGIELTRL
;
A
#
# COMPACT_ATOMS: atom_id res chain seq x y z
N MET A 1 -39.61 -49.27 21.94
CA MET A 1 -38.72 -49.39 20.77
C MET A 1 -38.72 -48.04 20.06
N ILE A 2 -37.52 -47.46 19.91
CA ILE A 2 -37.25 -46.08 19.50
C ILE A 2 -37.12 -46.00 17.98
N ALA A 3 -37.63 -44.93 17.36
CA ALA A 3 -36.97 -44.28 16.24
C ALA A 3 -37.45 -42.83 16.14
N ARG A 4 -36.75 -41.91 16.82
CA ARG A 4 -36.85 -40.47 16.57
C ARG A 4 -35.96 -40.17 15.36
N ILE A 5 -36.57 -39.78 14.25
CA ILE A 5 -35.83 -39.35 13.06
C ILE A 5 -35.42 -37.89 13.28
N PHE A 6 -34.14 -37.68 13.60
CA PHE A 6 -33.52 -36.36 13.57
C PHE A 6 -33.07 -36.08 12.13
N TYR A 7 -33.79 -35.21 11.42
CA TYR A 7 -33.27 -34.61 10.20
C TYR A 7 -32.26 -33.52 10.60
N SER A 8 -30.96 -33.85 10.55
CA SER A 8 -29.89 -32.87 10.64
C SER A 8 -29.84 -32.07 9.33
N LEU A 9 -30.31 -30.83 9.36
CA LEU A 9 -30.13 -29.87 8.28
C LEU A 9 -28.66 -29.38 8.31
N SER A 10 -27.78 -30.03 7.56
CA SER A 10 -26.42 -29.54 7.35
C SER A 10 -26.48 -28.31 6.44
N LEU A 11 -26.44 -27.12 7.04
CA LEU A 11 -26.17 -25.89 6.32
C LEU A 11 -24.74 -26.00 5.75
N PHE A 12 -24.64 -26.15 4.43
CA PHE A 12 -23.39 -25.91 3.72
C PHE A 12 -23.06 -24.43 3.87
N SER A 13 -22.23 -24.09 4.86
CA SER A 13 -21.54 -22.81 4.87
C SER A 13 -20.52 -22.84 3.74
N SER A 14 -20.93 -22.39 2.55
CA SER A 14 -19.99 -22.04 1.49
C SER A 14 -19.19 -20.84 2.00
N PHE A 15 -18.00 -21.12 2.56
CA PHE A 15 -16.99 -20.09 2.76
C PHE A 15 -16.61 -19.60 1.36
N THR A 16 -17.10 -18.42 0.99
CA THR A 16 -16.60 -17.72 -0.19
C THR A 16 -15.19 -17.28 0.15
N PHE A 17 -14.20 -18.09 -0.21
CA PHE A 17 -12.82 -17.62 -0.24
C PHE A 17 -12.77 -16.52 -1.31
N ALA A 18 -12.57 -15.27 -0.89
CA ALA A 18 -12.20 -14.23 -1.82
C ALA A 18 -10.91 -14.69 -2.52
N ASP A 19 -10.93 -14.77 -3.84
CA ASP A 19 -9.79 -15.23 -4.62
C ASP A 19 -8.66 -14.21 -4.49
N GLN A 20 -7.50 -14.63 -3.96
CA GLN A 20 -6.33 -13.76 -3.78
C GLN A 20 -5.86 -13.15 -5.10
N SER A 21 -6.06 -13.84 -6.23
CA SER A 21 -5.73 -13.30 -7.55
C SER A 21 -6.55 -12.03 -7.85
N ASN A 22 -7.83 -12.02 -7.48
CA ASN A 22 -8.71 -10.87 -7.67
C ASN A 22 -8.26 -9.65 -6.85
N LEU A 23 -7.78 -9.86 -5.62
CA LEU A 23 -7.25 -8.79 -4.77
C LEU A 23 -5.94 -8.21 -5.32
N ALA A 24 -5.03 -9.08 -5.81
CA ALA A 24 -3.80 -8.64 -6.44
C ALA A 24 -4.09 -7.81 -7.69
N ASP A 25 -5.01 -8.29 -8.55
CA ASP A 25 -5.43 -7.62 -9.76
C ASP A 25 -6.08 -6.26 -9.46
N LEU A 26 -6.90 -6.16 -8.41
CA LEU A 26 -7.51 -4.90 -7.95
C LEU A 26 -6.44 -3.85 -7.59
N LEU A 27 -5.43 -4.20 -6.79
CA LEU A 27 -4.37 -3.24 -6.46
C LEU A 27 -3.54 -2.90 -7.70
N ASN A 28 -3.19 -3.88 -8.52
CA ASN A 28 -2.40 -3.66 -9.72
C ASN A 28 -3.08 -2.71 -10.72
N GLU A 29 -4.41 -2.84 -10.88
CA GLU A 29 -5.21 -1.91 -11.66
C GLU A 29 -5.22 -0.52 -11.03
N ALA A 30 -5.38 -0.42 -9.71
CA ALA A 30 -5.33 0.87 -9.03
C ALA A 30 -3.96 1.57 -9.17
N LEU A 31 -2.85 0.83 -9.09
CA LEU A 31 -1.48 1.34 -9.26
C LEU A 31 -1.13 1.71 -10.72
N SER A 32 -2.04 1.48 -11.66
CA SER A 32 -1.89 1.95 -13.05
C SER A 32 -2.34 3.40 -13.27
N HIS A 33 -2.90 4.03 -12.24
CA HIS A 33 -3.45 5.38 -12.26
C HIS A 33 -2.62 6.35 -11.42
N ASN A 34 -2.68 7.63 -11.76
CA ASN A 34 -2.03 8.68 -10.97
C ASN A 34 -2.97 9.21 -9.88
N TYR A 35 -2.39 9.71 -8.79
CA TYR A 35 -3.14 10.20 -7.65
C TYR A 35 -2.56 11.52 -7.14
N SER A 36 -3.43 12.45 -6.76
CA SER A 36 -3.09 13.43 -5.73
C SER A 36 -3.26 12.78 -4.36
N PHE A 37 -2.51 13.26 -3.37
CA PHE A 37 -2.60 12.73 -2.02
C PHE A 37 -2.50 13.82 -0.94
N VAL A 38 -3.07 13.49 0.21
CA VAL A 38 -2.79 14.13 1.50
C VAL A 38 -2.36 13.03 2.45
N GLU A 39 -1.16 13.15 3.00
CA GLU A 39 -0.62 12.24 3.99
C GLU A 39 -0.68 12.88 5.37
N ARG A 40 -1.09 12.10 6.37
CA ARG A 40 -0.94 12.46 7.77
C ARG A 40 -0.10 11.41 8.47
N SER A 41 0.95 11.86 9.14
CA SER A 41 1.79 11.00 9.96
C SER A 41 1.59 11.28 11.44
N LEU A 42 1.62 10.24 12.28
CA LEU A 42 1.52 10.33 13.73
C LEU A 42 2.77 9.70 14.34
N ASN A 43 3.62 10.54 14.93
CA ASN A 43 4.68 10.11 15.82
C ASN A 43 4.11 10.08 17.24
N GLN A 44 3.83 8.88 17.76
CA GLN A 44 3.25 8.71 19.09
C GLN A 44 4.18 9.16 20.21
N SER A 45 5.50 8.99 20.04
CA SER A 45 6.50 9.35 21.06
C SER A 45 6.53 10.86 21.29
N ASP A 46 6.44 11.63 20.21
CA ASP A 46 6.47 13.10 20.25
C ASP A 46 5.07 13.74 20.26
N LEU A 47 4.01 12.92 20.24
CA LEU A 47 2.60 13.34 20.11
C LEU A 47 2.39 14.35 18.97
N ARG A 48 3.13 14.17 17.87
CA ARG A 48 3.15 15.09 16.74
C ARG A 48 2.42 14.51 15.56
N ILE A 49 1.54 15.33 14.98
CA ILE A 49 0.90 15.06 13.70
C ILE A 49 1.55 15.97 12.67
N GLU A 50 2.02 15.40 11.58
CA GLU A 50 2.50 16.15 10.42
C GLU A 50 1.62 15.84 9.22
N GLU A 51 1.51 16.81 8.31
CA GLU A 51 0.73 16.68 7.09
C GLU A 51 1.62 17.02 5.89
N SER A 52 1.55 16.18 4.86
CA SER A 52 2.16 16.43 3.56
C SER A 52 1.12 16.29 2.46
N ALA A 53 1.30 16.97 1.34
CA ALA A 53 0.40 16.88 0.21
C ALA A 53 1.17 16.90 -1.10
N GLY A 54 0.67 16.17 -2.09
CA GLY A 54 1.42 15.96 -3.30
C GLY A 54 0.73 15.12 -4.36
N GLU A 55 1.54 14.57 -5.27
CA GLU A 55 1.10 13.72 -6.36
C GLU A 55 1.99 12.48 -6.47
N ILE A 56 1.38 11.34 -6.79
CA ILE A 56 2.05 10.11 -7.19
C ILE A 56 1.71 9.84 -8.66
N LEU A 57 2.76 9.80 -9.49
CA LEU A 57 2.66 9.56 -10.92
C LEU A 57 3.26 8.18 -11.22
N PHE A 58 2.39 7.22 -11.50
CA PHE A 58 2.77 5.86 -11.86
C PHE A 58 3.03 5.72 -13.36
N ASN A 59 3.60 4.58 -13.76
CA ASN A 59 3.86 4.23 -15.16
C ASN A 59 4.75 5.22 -15.92
N THR A 60 5.69 5.88 -15.21
CA THR A 60 6.71 6.72 -15.82
C THR A 60 7.83 5.83 -16.41
N SER A 61 7.54 5.16 -17.52
CA SER A 61 8.38 4.24 -18.31
C SER A 61 9.02 3.02 -17.60
N LYS A 62 9.45 3.09 -16.33
CA LYS A 62 10.01 1.96 -15.52
C LYS A 62 9.96 2.23 -14.00
N GLY A 63 9.00 3.03 -13.54
CA GLY A 63 9.01 3.56 -12.19
C GLY A 63 7.79 4.39 -11.84
N PHE A 64 7.90 5.12 -10.74
CA PHE A 64 6.94 6.13 -10.33
C PHE A 64 7.66 7.37 -9.78
N VAL A 65 6.95 8.49 -9.76
CA VAL A 65 7.43 9.76 -9.21
C VAL A 65 6.48 10.21 -8.11
N VAL A 66 7.03 10.64 -6.97
CA VAL A 66 6.27 11.32 -5.92
C VAL A 66 6.72 12.78 -5.87
N ASN A 67 5.80 13.71 -6.07
CA ASN A 67 6.05 15.13 -5.86
C ASN A 67 5.41 15.55 -4.54
N ILE A 68 6.21 16.00 -3.58
CA ILE A 68 5.72 16.68 -2.38
C ILE A 68 5.55 18.17 -2.74
N LEU A 69 4.33 18.65 -2.69
CA LEU A 69 3.98 20.04 -3.00
C LEU A 69 3.97 20.91 -1.73
N SER A 70 3.72 20.29 -0.58
CA SER A 70 3.73 20.93 0.74
C SER A 70 4.08 19.92 1.82
N PRO A 71 4.81 20.30 2.89
CA PRO A 71 5.40 21.63 3.10
C PRO A 71 6.74 21.81 2.39
N PHE A 72 7.50 20.74 2.20
CA PHE A 72 8.86 20.76 1.62
C PHE A 72 8.81 20.27 0.18
N LYS A 73 9.18 21.14 -0.77
CA LYS A 73 9.07 20.86 -2.21
C LYS A 73 10.11 19.84 -2.65
N GLU A 74 9.80 18.57 -2.44
CA GLU A 74 10.67 17.45 -2.77
C GLU A 74 10.11 16.63 -3.92
N ARG A 75 11.00 16.01 -4.70
CA ARG A 75 10.63 15.01 -5.71
C ARG A 75 11.40 13.72 -5.46
N TYR A 76 10.67 12.61 -5.41
CA TYR A 76 11.22 11.28 -5.37
C TYR A 76 11.00 10.61 -6.72
N GLU A 77 12.08 10.21 -7.38
CA GLU A 77 12.03 9.37 -8.58
C GLU A 77 12.47 7.96 -8.22
N VAL A 78 11.57 7.00 -8.37
CA VAL A 78 11.79 5.60 -7.98
C VAL A 78 11.77 4.72 -9.21
N ASN A 79 12.80 3.89 -9.36
CA ASN A 79 12.88 2.85 -10.39
C ASN A 79 13.43 1.55 -9.78
N GLN A 80 13.65 0.53 -10.62
CA GLN A 80 14.13 -0.79 -10.18
C GLN A 80 15.49 -0.79 -9.50
N ASP A 81 16.33 0.21 -9.76
CA ASP A 81 17.70 0.25 -9.26
C ASP A 81 17.86 1.18 -8.05
N ARG A 82 17.15 2.31 -8.04
CA ARG A 82 17.41 3.40 -7.08
C ARG A 82 16.18 4.25 -6.78
N VAL A 83 16.28 4.95 -5.66
CA VAL A 83 15.48 6.14 -5.35
C VAL A 83 16.37 7.37 -5.46
N THR A 84 15.91 8.36 -6.22
CA THR A 84 16.57 9.68 -6.31
C THR A 84 15.66 10.73 -5.68
N ILE A 85 16.18 11.42 -4.68
CA ILE A 85 15.51 12.47 -3.93
C ILE A 85 16.05 13.80 -4.43
N PHE A 86 15.17 14.70 -4.85
CA PHE A 86 15.48 16.06 -5.25
C PHE A 86 14.85 17.03 -4.25
N ASP A 87 15.67 17.79 -3.55
CA ASP A 87 15.24 18.96 -2.79
C ASP A 87 15.22 20.15 -3.75
N LEU A 88 14.02 20.60 -4.12
CA LEU A 88 13.85 21.65 -5.12
C LEU A 88 14.10 23.05 -4.56
N GLU A 89 14.01 23.21 -3.24
CA GLU A 89 14.26 24.50 -2.59
C GLU A 89 15.76 24.77 -2.43
N LEU A 90 16.52 23.72 -2.12
CA LEU A 90 17.98 23.79 -1.99
C LEU A 90 18.70 23.47 -3.30
N ASN A 91 17.99 23.01 -4.33
CA ASN A 91 18.53 22.56 -5.62
C ASN A 91 19.63 21.49 -5.43
N GLN A 92 19.32 20.48 -4.63
CA GLN A 92 20.22 19.37 -4.30
C GLN A 92 19.55 18.03 -4.62
N SER A 93 20.36 17.01 -4.90
CA SER A 93 19.85 15.66 -5.06
C SER A 93 20.72 14.61 -4.38
N ARG A 94 20.08 13.50 -4.01
CA ARG A 94 20.71 12.32 -3.42
C ARG A 94 20.11 11.09 -4.05
N ALA A 95 20.94 10.08 -4.31
CA ALA A 95 20.50 8.81 -4.84
C ALA A 95 20.96 7.68 -3.91
N MET A 96 20.10 6.69 -3.75
CA MET A 96 20.37 5.51 -2.94
C MET A 96 19.84 4.26 -3.64
N SER A 97 20.53 3.13 -3.46
CA SER A 97 20.09 1.86 -4.06
C SER A 97 18.74 1.44 -3.49
N LEU A 98 17.85 0.91 -4.33
CA LEU A 98 16.58 0.36 -3.87
C LEU A 98 16.81 -0.88 -2.96
N GLU A 99 17.88 -1.62 -3.23
CA GLU A 99 18.32 -2.76 -2.41
C GLU A 99 18.64 -2.33 -0.97
N ASP A 100 19.30 -1.18 -0.80
CA ASP A 100 19.68 -0.64 0.52
C ASP A 100 18.45 -0.16 1.33
N ILE A 101 17.39 0.29 0.65
CA ILE A 101 16.14 0.70 1.32
C ILE A 101 15.37 -0.51 1.85
N ASN A 102 15.39 -1.62 1.09
CA ASN A 102 14.71 -2.88 1.41
C ASN A 102 13.27 -2.69 1.95
N SER A 103 12.41 -2.00 1.19
CA SER A 103 11.02 -1.74 1.58
C SER A 103 10.04 -2.52 0.71
N ILE A 104 9.26 -3.43 1.32
CA ILE A 104 8.16 -4.14 0.63
C ILE A 104 7.13 -3.15 0.09
N PHE A 105 6.84 -2.07 0.82
CA PHE A 105 5.90 -1.05 0.36
C PHE A 105 6.33 -0.45 -0.99
N ILE A 106 7.59 -0.02 -1.10
CA ILE A 106 8.12 0.55 -2.35
C ILE A 106 8.15 -0.50 -3.47
N LYS A 107 8.58 -1.73 -3.18
CA LYS A 107 8.58 -2.83 -4.16
C LYS A 107 7.19 -3.10 -4.73
N VAL A 108 6.16 -3.09 -3.88
CA VAL A 108 4.75 -3.26 -4.27
C VAL A 108 4.28 -2.11 -5.13
N LEU A 109 4.57 -0.85 -4.77
CA LEU A 109 4.22 0.31 -5.59
C LEU A 109 4.90 0.26 -6.97
N LEU A 110 6.12 -0.30 -7.04
CA LEU A 110 6.91 -0.38 -8.26
C LEU A 110 6.49 -1.54 -9.19
N SER A 111 6.20 -2.71 -8.63
CA SER A 111 6.05 -3.96 -9.38
C SER A 111 4.65 -4.57 -9.30
N GLY A 112 3.78 -4.00 -8.48
CA GLY A 112 2.48 -4.58 -8.14
C GLY A 112 2.58 -5.79 -7.22
N LEU A 113 1.42 -6.40 -6.98
CA LEU A 113 1.24 -7.63 -6.25
C LEU A 113 1.33 -8.86 -7.15
N SER A 114 1.92 -9.92 -6.60
CA SER A 114 1.88 -11.28 -7.12
C SER A 114 1.27 -12.21 -6.09
N ALA A 115 0.27 -12.99 -6.49
CA ALA A 115 -0.35 -14.02 -5.65
C ALA A 115 0.64 -15.15 -5.26
N GLN A 116 1.79 -15.24 -5.93
CA GLN A 116 2.83 -16.25 -5.67
C GLN A 116 4.10 -15.66 -5.05
N SER A 117 4.01 -14.48 -4.43
CA SER A 117 5.14 -13.85 -3.76
C SER A 117 5.61 -14.68 -2.55
N THR A 118 6.92 -14.78 -2.38
CA THR A 118 7.54 -15.30 -1.15
C THR A 118 7.89 -14.20 -0.15
N GLU A 119 7.81 -12.92 -0.56
CA GLU A 119 8.18 -11.77 0.27
C GLU A 119 7.02 -11.26 1.14
N TYR A 120 5.79 -11.64 0.82
CA TYR A 120 4.59 -11.19 1.54
C TYR A 120 3.40 -12.12 1.32
N ILE A 121 2.39 -11.98 2.19
CA ILE A 121 1.08 -12.62 2.06
C ILE A 121 0.02 -11.54 1.82
N ILE A 122 -0.89 -11.81 0.88
CA ILE A 122 -2.05 -10.96 0.60
C ILE A 122 -3.23 -11.47 1.44
N MET A 123 -3.78 -10.60 2.28
CA MET A 123 -4.94 -10.90 3.10
C MET A 123 -6.10 -9.95 2.75
N PRO A 124 -7.35 -10.43 2.67
CA PRO A 124 -8.49 -9.53 2.63
C PRO A 124 -8.54 -8.70 3.93
N HIS A 125 -8.81 -7.40 3.81
CA HIS A 125 -8.95 -6.50 4.95
C HIS A 125 -10.31 -5.80 4.88
N ASP A 126 -11.19 -6.10 5.83
CA ASP A 126 -12.59 -5.66 5.82
C ASP A 126 -13.31 -5.97 4.49
N SER A 127 -14.46 -5.36 4.24
CA SER A 127 -15.24 -5.60 3.00
C SER A 127 -14.66 -4.90 1.77
N ASN A 128 -13.78 -3.90 1.96
CA ASN A 128 -13.40 -2.94 0.91
C ASN A 128 -11.88 -2.76 0.79
N GLY A 129 -11.07 -3.67 1.33
CA GLY A 129 -9.62 -3.50 1.37
C GLY A 129 -8.85 -4.81 1.29
N LEU A 130 -7.54 -4.65 1.20
CA LEU A 130 -6.58 -5.73 1.37
C LEU A 130 -5.41 -5.25 2.22
N SER A 131 -4.74 -6.23 2.80
CA SER A 131 -3.52 -6.09 3.55
C SER A 131 -2.40 -6.88 2.91
N ILE A 132 -1.20 -6.33 3.01
CA ILE A 132 0.05 -7.00 2.73
C ILE A 132 0.74 -7.23 4.06
N VAL A 133 1.02 -8.51 4.37
CA VAL A 133 1.79 -8.92 5.54
C VAL A 133 3.18 -9.34 5.06
N PRO A 134 4.22 -8.52 5.26
CA PRO A 134 5.59 -8.84 4.89
C PRO A 134 6.13 -10.08 5.61
N ALA A 135 6.91 -10.90 4.91
CA ALA A 135 7.55 -12.09 5.47
C ALA A 135 8.76 -11.77 6.37
N ASP A 136 9.29 -10.55 6.28
CA ASP A 136 10.43 -10.07 7.07
C ASP A 136 10.03 -9.50 8.46
N ASN A 137 8.75 -9.61 8.82
CA ASN A 137 8.14 -9.05 10.03
C ASN A 137 8.10 -7.52 10.08
N SER A 138 8.31 -6.83 8.96
CA SER A 138 7.94 -5.41 8.88
C SER A 138 6.43 -5.22 9.04
N PRO A 139 5.97 -4.03 9.47
CA PRO A 139 4.55 -3.78 9.73
C PRO A 139 3.66 -4.05 8.51
N GLU A 140 2.42 -4.45 8.79
CA GLU A 140 1.37 -4.65 7.78
C GLU A 140 1.08 -3.34 7.03
N ILE A 141 0.87 -3.45 5.71
CA ILE A 141 0.47 -2.33 4.85
C ILE A 141 -0.97 -2.58 4.38
N LYS A 142 -1.83 -1.59 4.55
CA LYS A 142 -3.27 -1.68 4.24
C LYS A 142 -3.63 -0.78 3.07
N PHE A 143 -4.40 -1.33 2.13
CA PHE A 143 -4.93 -0.62 0.97
C PHE A 143 -6.45 -0.67 1.04
N ILE A 144 -7.08 0.51 1.09
CA ILE A 144 -8.53 0.66 1.25
C ILE A 144 -9.12 1.31 0.00
N PHE A 145 -10.14 0.68 -0.55
CA PHE A 145 -10.78 1.07 -1.80
C PHE A 145 -12.17 1.64 -1.56
N ASN A 146 -12.56 2.60 -2.39
CA ASN A 146 -13.92 3.10 -2.50
C ASN A 146 -14.40 2.90 -3.94
N LYS A 147 -15.36 1.99 -4.15
CA LYS A 147 -15.85 1.61 -5.49
C LYS A 147 -14.69 1.27 -6.47
N ASN A 148 -13.76 0.44 -6.01
CA ASN A 148 -12.54 0.01 -6.72
C ASN A 148 -11.46 1.09 -6.92
N ILE A 149 -11.68 2.32 -6.48
CA ILE A 149 -10.66 3.36 -6.50
C ILE A 149 -9.86 3.28 -5.20
N LEU A 150 -8.54 3.15 -5.29
CA LEU A 150 -7.66 3.21 -4.11
C LEU A 150 -7.80 4.59 -3.46
N SER A 151 -8.25 4.60 -2.21
CA SER A 151 -8.66 5.82 -1.50
C SER A 151 -7.82 6.13 -0.28
N LEU A 152 -7.20 5.10 0.31
CA LEU A 152 -6.36 5.25 1.49
C LEU A 152 -5.32 4.13 1.55
N ILE A 153 -4.08 4.51 1.83
CA ILE A 153 -3.00 3.58 2.21
C ILE A 153 -2.66 3.84 3.68
N ARG A 154 -2.49 2.78 4.47
CA ARG A 154 -1.99 2.88 5.85
C ARG A 154 -0.79 1.97 6.04
N TYR A 155 0.25 2.48 6.68
CA TYR A 155 1.41 1.69 7.09
C TYR A 155 2.09 2.34 8.30
N THR A 156 3.00 1.59 8.92
CA THR A 156 3.92 2.11 9.94
C THR A 156 5.33 1.98 9.41
N ASP A 157 6.12 3.05 9.49
CA ASP A 157 7.50 3.04 9.02
C ASP A 157 8.45 2.31 10.01
N ASN A 158 9.73 2.24 9.68
CA ASN A 158 10.75 1.62 10.52
C ASN A 158 11.10 2.43 11.78
N LEU A 159 10.63 3.67 11.90
CA LEU A 159 10.76 4.52 13.08
C LEU A 159 9.54 4.40 14.01
N GLY A 160 8.53 3.62 13.61
CA GLY A 160 7.28 3.47 14.37
C GLY A 160 6.30 4.62 14.17
N ILE A 161 6.48 5.44 13.13
CA ILE A 161 5.55 6.51 12.75
C ILE A 161 4.42 5.89 11.96
N GLU A 162 3.17 6.19 12.33
CA GLU A 162 1.99 5.75 11.60
C GLU A 162 1.69 6.72 10.48
N HIS A 163 1.37 6.21 9.29
CA HIS A 163 1.05 7.00 8.11
C HIS A 163 -0.33 6.65 7.57
N GLY A 164 -1.11 7.67 7.22
CA GLY A 164 -2.34 7.56 6.45
C GLY A 164 -2.27 8.44 5.20
N ILE A 165 -2.22 7.83 4.02
CA ILE A 165 -2.15 8.52 2.73
C ILE A 165 -3.54 8.48 2.09
N GLU A 166 -4.28 9.56 2.17
CA GLU A 166 -5.57 9.75 1.50
C GLU A 166 -5.31 10.08 0.03
N LEU A 167 -5.98 9.35 -0.88
CA LEU A 167 -5.72 9.40 -2.31
C LEU A 167 -6.95 9.87 -3.08
N THR A 168 -6.73 10.77 -4.05
CA THR A 168 -7.72 11.17 -5.05
C THR A 168 -7.14 10.95 -6.43
N ARG A 169 -7.77 10.06 -7.20
CA ARG A 169 -7.35 9.71 -8.57
C ARG A 169 -7.40 10.93 -9.50
N LEU A 170 -6.35 11.09 -10.30
CA LEU A 170 -6.19 12.16 -11.30
C LEU A 170 -6.76 11.77 -12.67
#